data_AF-A0A9D8WQ23-F1
#
_entry.id   AF-A0A9D8WQ23-F1
#
_cell.length_a   1.000
_cell.length_b   1.000
_cell.length_c   1.000
_cell.angle_alpha   90.00
_cell.angle_beta   90.00
_cell.angle_gamma   90.00
#
_symmetry.space_group_name_H-M   'P 1'
#
loop_
_entity.id
_entity.type
_entity.pdbx_description
1 polymer ?
#
loop_
_entity_poly.entity_id
_entity_poly.type
_entity_poly.pdbx_seq_one_letter_code
_entity_poly.pdbx_strand_id
1 'polypeptide(L)'
;MKKILLLSFVLVATVVCRAQTFYELEFHTPDDNHFVGLLVYNDNEHISMRLVDDEALQKNVYYGVNYSCHIEEKAGSDDVGVMVFVPDDDDFPSLLWVWEKDDESDMNEEPFVVVDLDDVDSWIKSDHFVEVTLSEMSHDYVCQFYDESDPEYKRLMQGIQTVKSQEDTSVTVTEGTSGSTMHLVVVANTDVSDIGGACETDLRRIRSEFGGIAKVLGMTLNEHLIKGQNYSKRQMDQALADLNPSDNDVVVFVYTGHGFRFKNQPDVYPCLDLSSSAYDNAEENYMALSDVFNIIVKKSARLNIVLSDCCNCEIDMNQPMVLSNSLFSRSNTNFDIKKLQSLFLQTKGDIIATAASPGEKAWCGEDGGFFLLSFFENLRSQISVLNHETPSWDKLIKNTIDSAAKKTSENQNCKKQNGLKEVSVKGI
;
A
#
# COMPACT_ATOMS: atom_id res chain seq x y z
N MET A 1 18.17 -48.64 -8.67
CA MET A 1 16.78 -48.11 -8.64
C MET A 1 16.49 -47.55 -7.26
N LYS A 2 16.52 -46.22 -7.12
CA LYS A 2 15.85 -45.43 -6.06
C LYS A 2 15.94 -43.98 -6.53
N LYS A 3 14.85 -43.48 -7.12
CA LYS A 3 14.71 -42.06 -7.50
C LYS A 3 14.46 -41.29 -6.21
N ILE A 4 15.35 -40.37 -5.86
CA ILE A 4 15.11 -39.36 -4.82
C ILE A 4 14.33 -38.24 -5.50
N LEU A 5 13.06 -38.13 -5.14
CA LEU A 5 12.18 -37.04 -5.53
C LEU A 5 12.59 -35.83 -4.68
N LEU A 6 13.30 -34.87 -5.27
CA LEU A 6 13.51 -33.56 -4.63
C LEU A 6 12.17 -32.82 -4.73
N LEU A 7 11.41 -32.78 -3.62
CA LEU A 7 10.31 -31.86 -3.47
C LEU A 7 10.93 -30.49 -3.20
N SER A 8 10.97 -29.63 -4.21
CA SER A 8 11.27 -28.22 -4.04
C SER A 8 10.11 -27.59 -3.27
N PHE A 9 10.29 -27.37 -1.97
CA PHE A 9 9.43 -26.46 -1.22
C PHE A 9 9.70 -25.06 -1.75
N VAL A 10 8.78 -24.54 -2.57
CA VAL A 10 8.74 -23.11 -2.88
C VAL A 10 8.30 -22.43 -1.58
N LEU A 11 9.27 -21.86 -0.87
CA LEU A 11 8.99 -20.94 0.22
C LEU A 11 8.37 -19.69 -0.44
N VAL A 12 7.04 -19.61 -0.44
CA VAL A 12 6.36 -18.35 -0.75
C VAL A 12 6.59 -17.47 0.46
N ALA A 13 7.61 -16.62 0.41
CA ALA A 13 7.70 -15.49 1.33
C ALA A 13 6.46 -14.63 1.08
N THR A 14 5.44 -14.78 1.92
CA THR A 14 4.26 -13.91 1.92
C THR A 14 4.71 -12.56 2.43
N VAL A 15 4.99 -11.64 1.51
CA VAL A 15 5.18 -10.24 1.89
C VAL A 15 3.84 -9.69 2.34
N VAL A 16 3.77 -9.51 3.64
CA VAL A 16 2.78 -8.81 4.45
C VAL A 16 2.64 -7.37 3.92
N CYS A 17 1.45 -6.98 3.51
CA CYS A 17 1.20 -5.77 2.73
C CYS A 17 -0.01 -4.99 3.29
N ARG A 18 0.24 -3.72 3.66
CA ARG A 18 -0.62 -2.70 4.36
C ARG A 18 -2.14 -2.72 4.18
N ALA A 19 -2.86 -3.62 4.83
CA ALA A 19 -4.28 -3.57 5.08
C ALA A 19 -4.64 -2.85 6.40
N GLN A 20 -5.92 -2.50 6.56
CA GLN A 20 -6.49 -2.14 7.84
C GLN A 20 -6.46 -3.34 8.79
N THR A 21 -5.70 -3.22 9.88
CA THR A 21 -5.48 -4.27 10.87
C THR A 21 -5.95 -3.82 12.24
N PHE A 22 -6.40 -4.79 13.02
CA PHE A 22 -6.81 -4.59 14.40
C PHE A 22 -5.80 -5.29 15.29
N TYR A 23 -5.37 -4.64 16.35
CA TYR A 23 -4.53 -5.26 17.36
C TYR A 23 -5.17 -5.11 18.73
N GLU A 24 -5.20 -6.19 19.49
CA GLU A 24 -5.45 -6.15 20.91
C GLU A 24 -4.12 -5.91 21.62
N LEU A 25 -4.13 -4.95 22.54
CA LEU A 25 -2.98 -4.56 23.35
C LEU A 25 -3.39 -4.59 24.83
N GLU A 26 -2.65 -5.31 25.66
CA GLU A 26 -2.80 -5.30 27.12
C GLU A 26 -1.52 -4.76 27.73
N PHE A 27 -1.64 -3.84 28.69
CA PHE A 27 -0.48 -3.26 29.35
C PHE A 27 -0.79 -2.63 30.70
N HIS A 28 0.28 -2.43 31.47
CA HIS A 28 0.28 -1.63 32.70
C HIS A 28 1.06 -0.33 32.51
N THR A 29 0.60 0.75 33.14
CA THR A 29 1.38 1.99 33.26
C THR A 29 2.36 1.90 34.43
N PRO A 30 3.35 2.80 34.55
CA PRO A 30 4.27 2.83 35.70
C PRO A 30 3.59 2.99 37.06
N ASP A 31 2.36 3.54 37.09
CA ASP A 31 1.53 3.67 38.28
C ASP A 31 0.69 2.40 38.58
N ASP A 32 0.96 1.29 37.88
CA ASP A 32 0.29 -0.02 38.02
C ASP A 32 -1.20 -0.01 37.61
N ASN A 33 -1.60 0.93 36.76
CA ASN A 33 -2.93 0.94 36.15
C ASN A 33 -2.95 -0.01 34.95
N HIS A 34 -3.92 -0.91 34.92
CA HIS A 34 -4.12 -1.90 33.87
C HIS A 34 -5.05 -1.38 32.77
N PHE A 35 -4.67 -1.60 31.52
CA PHE A 35 -5.44 -1.23 30.33
C PHE A 35 -5.50 -2.36 29.31
N VAL A 36 -6.68 -2.49 28.70
CA VAL A 36 -6.88 -3.28 27.48
C VAL A 36 -7.31 -2.34 26.35
N GLY A 37 -6.68 -2.48 25.19
CA GLY A 37 -6.85 -1.61 24.04
C GLY A 37 -7.16 -2.38 22.76
N LEU A 38 -8.09 -1.86 21.95
CA LEU A 38 -8.26 -2.23 20.55
C LEU A 38 -7.68 -1.13 19.66
N LEU A 39 -6.49 -1.38 19.11
CA LEU A 39 -5.81 -0.52 18.15
C LEU A 39 -6.31 -0.80 16.73
N VAL A 40 -6.81 0.24 16.07
CA VAL A 40 -7.17 0.25 14.66
C VAL A 40 -6.06 0.96 13.89
N TYR A 41 -5.30 0.18 13.11
CA TYR A 41 -4.25 0.70 12.24
C TYR A 41 -4.70 0.63 10.78
N ASN A 42 -4.85 1.79 10.13
CA ASN A 42 -5.15 1.85 8.69
C ASN A 42 -3.89 2.13 7.87
N ASP A 43 -3.16 3.16 8.27
CA ASP A 43 -1.90 3.63 7.71
C ASP A 43 -1.18 4.49 8.77
N ASN A 44 0.01 4.99 8.48
CA ASN A 44 0.79 5.84 9.39
C ASN A 44 0.10 7.16 9.80
N GLU A 45 -0.96 7.57 9.12
CA GLU A 45 -1.67 8.82 9.35
C GLU A 45 -3.02 8.63 10.06
N HIS A 46 -3.55 7.40 10.06
CA HIS A 46 -4.86 7.06 10.58
C HIS A 46 -4.76 5.89 11.53
N ILE A 47 -4.28 6.20 12.74
CA ILE A 47 -4.07 5.26 13.83
C ILE A 47 -4.94 5.70 15.00
N SER A 48 -5.78 4.81 15.51
CA SER A 48 -6.60 5.10 16.67
C SER A 48 -6.73 3.89 17.58
N MET A 49 -6.98 4.12 18.87
CA MET A 49 -7.17 3.05 19.84
C MET A 49 -8.37 3.36 20.73
N ARG A 50 -9.14 2.32 21.05
CA ARG A 50 -10.09 2.35 22.18
C ARG A 50 -9.47 1.67 23.36
N LEU A 51 -9.36 2.38 24.47
CA LEU A 51 -8.78 1.89 25.72
C LEU A 51 -9.85 1.77 26.80
N VAL A 52 -9.68 0.75 27.64
CA VAL A 52 -10.54 0.52 28.80
C VAL A 52 -9.66 0.07 29.97
N ASP A 53 -9.81 0.72 31.12
CA ASP A 53 -9.22 0.28 32.38
C ASP A 53 -10.22 -0.52 33.22
N ASP A 54 -9.74 -1.12 34.31
CA ASP A 54 -10.55 -1.94 35.22
C ASP A 54 -11.77 -1.21 35.82
N GLU A 55 -11.68 0.11 36.03
CA GLU A 55 -12.77 0.93 36.56
C GLU A 55 -13.78 1.31 35.47
N ALA A 56 -13.28 1.57 34.27
CA ALA A 56 -14.02 1.94 33.08
C ALA A 56 -14.83 0.75 32.54
N LEU A 57 -14.28 -0.47 32.61
CA LEU A 57 -14.99 -1.73 32.33
C LEU A 57 -16.26 -1.89 33.19
N GLN A 58 -16.20 -1.48 34.46
CA GLN A 58 -17.35 -1.59 35.38
C GLN A 58 -18.41 -0.52 35.12
N LYS A 59 -18.04 0.57 34.45
CA LYS A 59 -18.89 1.75 34.22
C LYS A 59 -19.31 1.94 32.77
N ASN A 60 -18.89 1.05 31.87
CA ASN A 60 -19.01 1.21 30.41
C ASN A 60 -18.47 2.57 29.93
N VAL A 61 -17.31 2.96 30.45
CA VAL A 61 -16.56 4.14 29.98
C VAL A 61 -15.47 3.65 29.04
N TYR A 62 -15.21 4.39 27.97
CA TYR A 62 -14.21 4.05 26.97
C TYR A 62 -13.41 5.30 26.62
N TYR A 63 -12.10 5.14 26.46
CA TYR A 63 -11.20 6.21 26.07
C TYR A 63 -10.85 6.06 24.59
N GLY A 64 -10.87 7.17 23.84
CA GLY A 64 -10.48 7.20 22.44
C GLY A 64 -9.24 8.03 22.25
N VAL A 65 -8.21 7.41 21.69
CA VAL A 65 -6.90 8.05 21.47
C VAL A 65 -6.53 7.94 20.00
N ASN A 66 -6.09 9.03 19.39
CA ASN A 66 -5.48 8.97 18.06
C ASN A 66 -3.96 9.04 18.19
N TYR A 67 -3.25 8.39 17.28
CA TYR A 67 -1.80 8.35 17.31
C TYR A 67 -1.20 8.95 16.05
N SER A 68 -0.10 9.68 16.22
CA SER A 68 0.81 10.08 15.16
C SER A 68 1.98 9.10 15.11
N CYS A 69 2.29 8.58 13.91
CA CYS A 69 3.43 7.70 13.71
C CYS A 69 4.70 8.49 13.40
N HIS A 70 5.73 8.28 14.21
CA HIS A 70 7.07 8.80 14.02
C HIS A 70 8.06 7.65 13.87
N ILE A 71 8.99 7.77 12.93
CA ILE A 71 9.94 6.73 12.62
C ILE A 71 11.30 7.37 12.53
N GLU A 72 12.24 6.86 13.30
CA GLU A 72 13.62 7.33 13.31
C GLU A 72 14.57 6.17 13.08
N GLU A 73 15.56 6.41 12.20
CA GLU A 73 16.75 5.57 12.12
C GLU A 73 17.96 6.46 12.37
N LYS A 74 18.75 6.15 13.40
CA LYS A 74 19.96 6.93 13.70
C LYS A 74 21.02 6.63 12.66
N ALA A 75 21.38 7.63 11.86
CA ALA A 75 22.56 7.57 11.01
C ALA A 75 23.82 7.46 11.88
N GLY A 76 24.50 6.31 11.83
CA GLY A 76 25.85 6.15 12.39
C GLY A 76 25.97 5.40 13.71
N SER A 77 24.92 4.73 14.20
CA SER A 77 25.05 3.75 15.29
C SER A 77 24.23 2.51 14.98
N ASP A 78 24.93 1.40 14.72
CA ASP A 78 24.52 -0.01 14.81
C ASP A 78 23.02 -0.31 14.60
N ASP A 79 22.68 -0.70 13.37
CA ASP A 79 21.62 -1.65 12.96
C ASP A 79 20.27 -1.68 13.71
N VAL A 80 19.81 -0.58 14.31
CA VAL A 80 18.53 -0.53 15.06
C VAL A 80 17.56 0.49 14.45
N GLY A 81 16.34 0.04 14.14
CA GLY A 81 15.21 0.87 13.71
C GLY A 81 14.23 1.13 14.85
N VAL A 82 13.58 2.31 14.84
CA VAL A 82 12.60 2.71 15.86
C VAL A 82 11.32 3.26 15.23
N MET A 83 10.18 2.82 15.74
CA MET A 83 8.85 3.37 15.43
C MET A 83 8.12 3.74 16.70
N VAL A 84 7.59 4.96 16.74
CA VAL A 84 6.86 5.51 17.89
C VAL A 84 5.47 5.95 17.45
N PHE A 85 4.44 5.47 18.14
CA PHE A 85 3.10 6.00 18.07
C PHE A 85 2.91 6.95 19.24
N VAL A 86 2.78 8.24 18.94
CA VAL A 86 2.62 9.31 19.93
C VAL A 86 1.14 9.70 19.99
N PRO A 87 0.48 9.64 21.15
CA PRO A 87 -0.93 9.94 21.28
C PRO A 87 -1.20 11.43 21.10
N ASP A 88 -2.44 11.78 20.73
CA ASP A 88 -2.93 13.16 20.66
C ASP A 88 -3.33 13.74 22.02
N ASP A 89 -3.34 12.90 23.05
CA ASP A 89 -3.63 13.23 24.45
C ASP A 89 -2.53 12.67 25.35
N ASP A 90 -1.82 13.58 26.05
CA ASP A 90 -0.66 13.28 26.89
C ASP A 90 -1.03 12.46 28.14
N ASP A 91 -2.32 12.29 28.44
CA ASP A 91 -2.78 11.40 29.52
C ASP A 91 -2.62 9.91 29.17
N PHE A 92 -2.34 9.57 27.90
CA PHE A 92 -2.13 8.21 27.42
C PHE A 92 -0.66 7.97 27.02
N PRO A 93 -0.15 6.73 27.13
CA PRO A 93 1.24 6.45 26.79
C PRO A 93 1.46 6.33 25.28
N SER A 94 2.68 6.65 24.87
CA SER A 94 3.20 6.31 23.55
C SER A 94 3.48 4.81 23.43
N LEU A 95 3.41 4.28 22.21
CA LEU A 95 3.83 2.92 21.89
C LEU A 95 5.12 2.94 21.08
N LEU A 96 6.08 2.12 21.44
CA LEU A 96 7.42 2.11 20.85
C LEU A 96 7.82 0.70 20.42
N TRP A 97 8.20 0.56 19.15
CA TRP A 97 8.83 -0.65 18.61
C TRP A 97 10.29 -0.37 18.29
N VAL A 98 11.14 -1.34 18.60
CA VAL A 98 12.58 -1.32 18.34
C VAL A 98 12.95 -2.64 17.70
N TRP A 99 13.70 -2.65 16.60
CA TRP A 99 14.11 -3.87 15.91
C TRP A 99 15.52 -3.77 15.33
N GLU A 100 16.16 -4.93 15.11
CA GLU A 100 17.44 -5.02 14.40
C GLU A 100 17.21 -5.11 12.88
N LYS A 101 18.02 -4.39 12.09
CA LYS A 101 17.83 -4.25 10.63
C LYS A 101 18.02 -5.54 9.83
N ASP A 102 18.83 -6.47 10.33
CA ASP A 102 19.17 -7.74 9.65
C ASP A 102 18.24 -8.89 10.04
N ASP A 103 17.35 -8.67 11.02
CA ASP A 103 16.36 -9.66 11.41
C ASP A 103 15.04 -9.32 10.69
N GLU A 104 14.68 -10.11 9.68
CA GLU A 104 13.33 -10.11 9.09
C GLU A 104 12.26 -10.55 10.12
N SER A 105 12.64 -10.69 11.40
CA SER A 105 11.79 -11.06 12.52
C SER A 105 10.74 -9.98 12.79
N ASP A 106 9.63 -10.16 12.06
CA ASP A 106 8.26 -10.05 12.53
C ASP A 106 7.99 -9.07 13.68
N MET A 107 7.18 -8.05 13.37
CA MET A 107 6.38 -7.23 14.28
C MET A 107 5.41 -8.03 15.20
N ASN A 108 5.71 -9.31 15.48
CA ASN A 108 5.19 -10.05 16.63
C ASN A 108 5.73 -9.51 17.97
N GLU A 109 6.68 -8.59 17.93
CA GLU A 109 7.22 -8.01 19.14
C GLU A 109 6.22 -7.02 19.77
N GLU A 110 5.80 -7.38 20.97
CA GLU A 110 5.16 -6.53 21.96
C GLU A 110 5.83 -5.14 22.03
N PRO A 111 5.08 -4.03 21.80
CA PRO A 111 5.64 -2.69 21.97
C PRO A 111 6.04 -2.42 23.41
N PHE A 112 6.92 -1.44 23.57
CA PHE A 112 7.05 -0.73 24.83
C PHE A 112 5.95 0.32 24.96
N VAL A 113 5.39 0.41 26.15
CA VAL A 113 4.51 1.47 26.64
C VAL A 113 5.38 2.51 27.31
N VAL A 114 5.31 3.74 26.79
CA VAL A 114 6.24 4.82 27.12
C VAL A 114 5.46 6.04 27.57
N VAL A 115 5.58 6.38 28.86
CA VAL A 115 5.02 7.62 29.43
C VAL A 115 5.98 8.80 29.28
N ASP A 116 7.29 8.54 29.22
CA ASP A 116 8.33 9.54 29.00
C ASP A 116 9.37 8.97 28.03
N LEU A 117 9.49 9.59 26.84
CA LEU A 117 10.44 9.19 25.81
C LEU A 117 11.89 9.46 26.22
N ASP A 118 12.14 10.37 27.16
CA ASP A 118 13.48 10.71 27.64
C ASP A 118 13.93 9.83 28.82
N ASP A 119 13.01 9.12 29.48
CA ASP A 119 13.30 8.21 30.60
C ASP A 119 13.18 6.74 30.19
N VAL A 120 14.24 6.20 29.60
CA VAL A 120 14.31 4.81 29.11
C VAL A 120 14.04 3.78 30.21
N ASP A 121 14.37 4.09 31.47
CA ASP A 121 14.14 3.18 32.60
C ASP A 121 12.64 3.08 32.96
N SER A 122 11.81 3.98 32.43
CA SER A 122 10.35 4.00 32.61
C SER A 122 9.58 3.17 31.57
N TRP A 123 10.26 2.64 30.54
CA TRP A 123 9.62 1.94 29.45
C TRP A 123 9.19 0.53 29.88
N ILE A 124 7.91 0.23 29.72
CA ILE A 124 7.33 -1.05 30.15
C ILE A 124 6.95 -1.83 28.90
N LYS A 125 7.38 -3.10 28.80
CA LYS A 125 6.93 -3.95 27.68
C LYS A 125 5.46 -4.30 27.87
N SER A 126 4.66 -4.22 26.80
CA SER A 126 3.25 -4.61 26.85
C SER A 126 3.09 -6.08 27.27
N ASP A 127 2.05 -6.38 28.03
CA ASP A 127 1.74 -7.74 28.50
C ASP A 127 1.20 -8.63 27.38
N HIS A 128 0.49 -8.02 26.43
CA HIS A 128 -0.07 -8.70 25.27
C HIS A 128 -0.12 -7.79 24.05
N PHE A 129 0.24 -8.30 22.88
CA PHE A 129 0.01 -7.63 21.59
C PHE A 129 -0.28 -8.67 20.51
N VAL A 130 -1.51 -8.72 20.03
CA VAL A 130 -1.93 -9.70 19.01
C VAL A 130 -2.81 -9.06 17.95
N GLU A 131 -2.61 -9.46 16.70
CA GLU A 131 -3.52 -9.07 15.62
C GLU A 131 -4.84 -9.84 15.74
N VAL A 132 -5.95 -9.12 15.62
CA VAL A 132 -7.30 -9.67 15.72
C VAL A 132 -7.95 -9.65 14.34
N THR A 133 -8.38 -10.82 13.88
CA THR A 133 -9.12 -10.94 12.62
C THR A 133 -10.51 -10.34 12.76
N LEU A 134 -10.90 -9.45 11.85
CA LEU A 134 -12.23 -8.81 11.88
C LEU A 134 -13.36 -9.85 11.86
N SER A 135 -13.31 -10.89 11.02
CA SER A 135 -14.35 -11.93 10.99
C SER A 135 -14.41 -12.79 12.27
N GLU A 136 -13.38 -12.78 13.12
CA GLU A 136 -13.36 -13.51 14.38
C GLU A 136 -13.93 -12.69 15.55
N MET A 137 -14.06 -11.37 15.39
CA MET A 137 -14.65 -10.50 16.41
C MET A 137 -16.12 -10.86 16.67
N SER A 138 -16.43 -11.13 17.94
CA SER A 138 -17.79 -11.40 18.41
C SER A 138 -18.49 -10.13 18.89
N HIS A 139 -19.81 -10.19 19.05
CA HIS A 139 -20.58 -9.12 19.68
C HIS A 139 -19.99 -8.74 21.05
N ASP A 140 -19.80 -9.74 21.91
CA ASP A 140 -19.32 -9.54 23.28
C ASP A 140 -17.89 -9.00 23.30
N TYR A 141 -17.08 -9.37 22.30
CA TYR A 141 -15.73 -8.84 22.12
C TYR A 141 -15.74 -7.34 21.81
N VAL A 142 -16.48 -6.92 20.78
CA VAL A 142 -16.54 -5.50 20.38
C VAL A 142 -17.18 -4.65 21.49
N CYS A 143 -18.16 -5.20 22.22
CA CYS A 143 -18.77 -4.54 23.38
C CYS A 143 -17.82 -4.32 24.56
N GLN A 144 -16.62 -4.92 24.57
CA GLN A 144 -15.59 -4.55 25.55
C GLN A 144 -15.09 -3.12 25.30
N PHE A 145 -15.07 -2.66 24.04
CA PHE A 145 -14.42 -1.40 23.64
C PHE A 145 -15.41 -0.32 23.16
N TYR A 146 -16.66 -0.69 22.86
CA TYR A 146 -17.66 0.23 22.34
C TYR A 146 -19.06 -0.07 22.89
N ASP A 147 -19.84 0.98 23.14
CA ASP A 147 -21.27 0.87 23.36
C ASP A 147 -22.02 0.59 22.04
N GLU A 148 -23.12 -0.17 22.08
CA GLU A 148 -23.91 -0.49 20.87
C GLU A 148 -24.48 0.75 20.16
N SER A 149 -24.66 1.86 20.88
CA SER A 149 -25.11 3.11 20.31
C SER A 149 -24.00 3.84 19.53
N ASP A 150 -22.72 3.52 19.77
CA ASP A 150 -21.56 4.13 19.12
C ASP A 150 -21.63 3.89 17.59
N PRO A 151 -21.47 4.94 16.77
CA PRO A 151 -21.33 4.79 15.33
C PRO A 151 -20.23 3.81 14.90
N GLU A 152 -19.08 3.77 15.59
CA GLU A 152 -17.97 2.87 15.27
C GLU A 152 -18.32 1.41 15.58
N TYR A 153 -19.03 1.13 16.67
CA TYR A 153 -19.58 -0.20 16.94
C TYR A 153 -20.42 -0.69 15.76
N LYS A 154 -21.36 0.14 15.28
CA LYS A 154 -22.24 -0.21 14.16
C LYS A 154 -21.46 -0.45 12.88
N ARG A 155 -20.41 0.34 12.62
CA ARG A 155 -19.49 0.17 11.48
C ARG A 155 -18.75 -1.16 11.57
N LEU A 156 -18.15 -1.47 12.71
CA LEU A 156 -17.44 -2.73 12.97
C LEU A 156 -18.37 -3.92 12.76
N MET A 157 -19.54 -3.93 13.40
CA MET A 157 -20.50 -5.04 13.28
C MET A 157 -20.99 -5.24 11.84
N GLN A 158 -21.22 -4.15 11.08
CA GLN A 158 -21.54 -4.25 9.66
C GLN A 158 -20.37 -4.80 8.84
N GLY A 159 -19.13 -4.38 9.14
CA GLY A 159 -17.92 -4.89 8.52
C GLY A 159 -17.75 -6.40 8.77
N ILE A 160 -17.87 -6.84 10.02
CA ILE A 160 -17.83 -8.25 10.44
C ILE A 160 -18.84 -9.07 9.64
N GLN A 161 -20.10 -8.61 9.56
CA GLN A 161 -21.15 -9.30 8.81
C GLN A 161 -20.83 -9.39 7.31
N THR A 162 -20.23 -8.34 6.75
CA THR A 162 -19.84 -8.30 5.34
C THR A 162 -18.74 -9.31 5.05
N VAL A 163 -17.66 -9.32 5.83
CA VAL A 163 -16.54 -10.26 5.67
C VAL A 163 -17.02 -11.71 5.78
N LYS A 164 -17.79 -12.04 6.83
CA LYS A 164 -18.38 -13.39 7.01
C LYS A 164 -19.22 -13.83 5.81
N SER A 165 -20.08 -12.93 5.30
CA SER A 165 -20.92 -13.25 4.14
C SER A 165 -20.10 -13.51 2.87
N GLN A 166 -18.96 -12.85 2.72
CA GLN A 166 -18.05 -13.03 1.58
C GLN A 166 -17.24 -14.32 1.70
N GLU A 167 -16.81 -14.69 2.91
CA GLU A 167 -16.16 -15.98 3.19
C GLU A 167 -17.09 -17.17 2.89
N ASP A 168 -18.35 -17.08 3.32
CA ASP A 168 -19.37 -18.10 3.02
C ASP A 168 -19.66 -18.19 1.51
N THR A 169 -19.71 -17.05 0.84
CA THR A 169 -20.00 -16.98 -0.61
C THR A 169 -18.81 -17.41 -1.45
N SER A 170 -17.57 -17.26 -1.00
CA SER A 170 -16.37 -17.63 -1.76
C SER A 170 -16.17 -19.15 -1.92
N VAL A 171 -16.97 -19.98 -1.22
CA VAL A 171 -17.16 -21.42 -1.52
C VAL A 171 -18.03 -21.64 -2.77
N THR A 172 -18.84 -20.66 -3.16
CA THR A 172 -19.59 -20.60 -4.41
C THR A 172 -19.07 -19.44 -5.24
N VAL A 173 -18.01 -19.70 -6.03
CA VAL A 173 -17.61 -18.83 -7.15
C VAL A 173 -18.89 -18.32 -7.80
N THR A 174 -19.19 -17.04 -7.63
CA THR A 174 -20.35 -16.43 -8.25
C THR A 174 -20.09 -16.52 -9.75
N GLU A 175 -20.78 -17.46 -10.40
CA GLU A 175 -21.01 -17.47 -11.84
C GLU A 175 -21.63 -16.10 -12.19
N GLY A 176 -20.77 -15.12 -12.43
CA GLY A 176 -21.17 -13.71 -12.40
C GLY A 176 -20.33 -12.76 -13.24
N THR A 177 -19.11 -13.13 -13.66
CA THR A 177 -18.44 -12.55 -14.84
C THR A 177 -17.46 -13.55 -15.48
N SER A 178 -17.95 -14.69 -15.98
CA SER A 178 -17.11 -15.52 -16.86
C SER A 178 -16.85 -14.75 -18.16
N GLY A 179 -15.69 -14.09 -18.29
CA GLY A 179 -15.25 -13.49 -19.55
C GLY A 179 -14.57 -12.12 -19.51
N SER A 180 -14.04 -11.65 -18.38
CA SER A 180 -13.17 -10.46 -18.34
C SER A 180 -11.73 -10.86 -18.00
N THR A 181 -10.76 -10.24 -18.68
CA THR A 181 -9.33 -10.40 -18.44
C THR A 181 -8.76 -9.10 -17.86
N MET A 182 -7.92 -9.20 -16.84
CA MET A 182 -7.03 -8.14 -16.40
C MET A 182 -5.68 -8.33 -17.11
N HIS A 183 -5.34 -7.44 -18.03
CA HIS A 183 -4.01 -7.39 -18.64
C HIS A 183 -3.13 -6.48 -17.80
N LEU A 184 -2.21 -7.07 -17.04
CA LEU A 184 -1.29 -6.35 -16.16
C LEU A 184 0.08 -6.25 -16.83
N VAL A 185 0.47 -5.05 -17.24
CA VAL A 185 1.79 -4.75 -17.81
C VAL A 185 2.62 -4.02 -16.75
N VAL A 186 3.71 -4.65 -16.30
CA VAL A 186 4.60 -4.07 -15.29
C VAL A 186 6.00 -3.88 -15.87
N VAL A 187 6.50 -2.65 -15.79
CA VAL A 187 7.86 -2.27 -16.21
C VAL A 187 8.61 -1.82 -14.97
N ALA A 188 9.64 -2.57 -14.55
CA ALA A 188 10.31 -2.34 -13.27
C ALA A 188 11.84 -2.37 -13.41
N ASN A 189 12.50 -1.24 -13.12
CA ASN A 189 13.95 -1.10 -13.21
C ASN A 189 14.66 -1.68 -11.98
N THR A 190 14.61 -3.00 -11.85
CA THR A 190 14.97 -3.75 -10.61
C THR A 190 16.47 -3.97 -10.43
N ASP A 191 17.25 -3.90 -11.51
CA ASP A 191 18.70 -4.17 -11.48
C ASP A 191 19.54 -2.87 -11.35
N VAL A 192 18.89 -1.69 -11.27
CA VAL A 192 19.60 -0.41 -11.12
C VAL A 192 20.16 -0.26 -9.70
N SER A 193 21.40 0.20 -9.58
CA SER A 193 22.15 0.15 -8.32
C SER A 193 21.67 1.11 -7.23
N ASP A 194 20.92 2.16 -7.58
CA ASP A 194 20.47 3.19 -6.65
C ASP A 194 19.07 2.91 -6.07
N ILE A 195 18.08 2.66 -6.92
CA ILE A 195 16.67 2.47 -6.53
C ILE A 195 16.12 1.07 -6.81
N GLY A 196 16.94 0.14 -7.33
CA GLY A 196 16.47 -1.17 -7.78
C GLY A 196 15.78 -2.00 -6.69
N GLY A 197 16.24 -1.91 -5.44
CA GLY A 197 15.59 -2.54 -4.29
C GLY A 197 14.16 -2.02 -4.05
N ALA A 198 13.96 -0.71 -4.11
CA ALA A 198 12.64 -0.09 -4.00
C ALA A 198 11.73 -0.50 -5.17
N CYS A 199 12.26 -0.54 -6.40
CA CYS A 199 11.53 -1.03 -7.58
C CYS A 199 11.13 -2.50 -7.46
N GLU A 200 11.94 -3.36 -6.83
CA GLU A 200 11.58 -4.76 -6.57
C GLU A 200 10.47 -4.87 -5.52
N THR A 201 10.48 -4.02 -4.49
CA THR A 201 9.39 -3.93 -3.51
C THR A 201 8.08 -3.50 -4.18
N ASP A 202 8.11 -2.47 -5.02
CA ASP A 202 6.95 -2.05 -5.81
C ASP A 202 6.45 -3.16 -6.71
N LEU A 203 7.34 -3.84 -7.44
CA LEU A 203 7.00 -4.96 -8.31
C LEU A 203 6.25 -6.05 -7.54
N ARG A 204 6.76 -6.48 -6.38
CA ARG A 204 6.10 -7.50 -5.55
C ARG A 204 4.70 -7.06 -5.14
N ARG A 205 4.54 -5.80 -4.72
CA ARG A 205 3.26 -5.21 -4.33
C ARG A 205 2.26 -5.17 -5.49
N ILE A 206 2.69 -4.65 -6.65
CA ILE A 206 1.86 -4.55 -7.87
C ILE A 206 1.29 -5.92 -8.23
N ARG A 207 2.15 -6.94 -8.31
CA ARG A 207 1.75 -8.31 -8.69
C ARG A 207 0.81 -8.93 -7.67
N SER A 208 1.12 -8.76 -6.39
CA SER A 208 0.28 -9.28 -5.30
C SER A 208 -1.11 -8.65 -5.31
N GLU A 209 -1.20 -7.32 -5.35
CA GLU A 209 -2.46 -6.59 -5.25
C GLU A 209 -3.36 -6.81 -6.46
N PHE A 210 -2.86 -6.57 -7.67
CA PHE A 210 -3.67 -6.74 -8.88
C PHE A 210 -3.99 -8.21 -9.15
N GLY A 211 -3.07 -9.13 -8.83
CA GLY A 211 -3.34 -10.57 -8.90
C GLY A 211 -4.42 -11.02 -7.92
N GLY A 212 -4.39 -10.49 -6.69
CA GLY A 212 -5.43 -10.71 -5.68
C GLY A 212 -6.79 -10.18 -6.13
N ILE A 213 -6.83 -8.95 -6.66
CA ILE A 213 -8.05 -8.34 -7.20
C ILE A 213 -8.62 -9.16 -8.36
N ALA A 214 -7.80 -9.54 -9.34
CA ALA A 214 -8.23 -10.36 -10.46
C ALA A 214 -8.82 -11.69 -9.98
N LYS A 215 -8.15 -12.35 -9.03
CA LYS A 215 -8.63 -13.61 -8.43
C LYS A 215 -9.98 -13.44 -7.73
N VAL A 216 -10.11 -12.45 -6.84
CA VAL A 216 -11.34 -12.18 -6.07
C VAL A 216 -12.51 -11.84 -6.99
N LEU A 217 -12.26 -11.09 -8.06
CA LEU A 217 -13.27 -10.69 -9.03
C LEU A 217 -13.57 -11.76 -10.10
N GLY A 218 -12.88 -12.91 -10.08
CA GLY A 218 -13.06 -13.98 -11.06
C GLY A 218 -12.54 -13.63 -12.47
N MET A 219 -11.64 -12.65 -12.58
CA MET A 219 -11.00 -12.25 -13.82
C MET A 219 -9.85 -13.19 -14.19
N THR A 220 -9.63 -13.41 -15.48
CA THR A 220 -8.37 -14.02 -15.93
C THR A 220 -7.24 -13.01 -15.82
N LEU A 221 -6.11 -13.37 -15.21
CA LEU A 221 -4.92 -12.51 -15.16
C LEU A 221 -4.00 -12.83 -16.34
N ASN A 222 -3.69 -11.82 -17.16
CA ASN A 222 -2.68 -11.88 -18.21
C ASN A 222 -1.53 -10.91 -17.86
N GLU A 223 -0.44 -11.44 -17.31
CA GLU A 223 0.70 -10.65 -16.82
C GLU A 223 1.81 -10.53 -17.87
N HIS A 224 2.25 -9.30 -18.14
CA HIS A 224 3.41 -8.96 -18.97
C HIS A 224 4.44 -8.26 -18.10
N LEU A 225 5.56 -8.93 -17.83
CA LEU A 225 6.58 -8.44 -16.91
C LEU A 225 7.88 -8.08 -17.65
N ILE A 226 8.27 -6.81 -17.57
CA ILE A 226 9.47 -6.24 -18.16
C ILE A 226 10.41 -5.80 -17.02
N LYS A 227 11.34 -6.67 -16.65
CA LYS A 227 12.31 -6.46 -15.56
C LYS A 227 13.65 -7.16 -15.85
N GLY A 228 14.68 -6.85 -15.07
CA GLY A 228 15.99 -7.47 -15.14
C GLY A 228 16.53 -7.54 -16.58
N GLN A 229 16.92 -8.73 -17.04
CA GLN A 229 17.43 -8.91 -18.41
C GLN A 229 16.42 -8.61 -19.53
N ASN A 230 15.12 -8.57 -19.22
CA ASN A 230 14.08 -8.15 -20.17
C ASN A 230 13.80 -6.65 -20.11
N TYR A 231 14.37 -5.91 -19.15
CA TYR A 231 14.17 -4.47 -19.03
C TYR A 231 14.78 -3.73 -20.22
N SER A 232 13.94 -3.28 -21.15
CA SER A 232 14.39 -2.53 -22.33
C SER A 232 13.21 -1.90 -23.06
N LYS A 233 13.51 -0.86 -23.85
CA LYS A 233 12.53 -0.25 -24.76
C LYS A 233 11.92 -1.26 -25.72
N ARG A 234 12.73 -2.17 -26.28
CA ARG A 234 12.27 -3.19 -27.23
C ARG A 234 11.23 -4.13 -26.63
N GLN A 235 11.45 -4.61 -25.41
CA GLN A 235 10.50 -5.50 -24.75
C GLN A 235 9.21 -4.77 -24.36
N MET A 236 9.33 -3.49 -23.99
CA MET A 236 8.17 -2.62 -23.77
C MET A 236 7.35 -2.40 -25.05
N ASP A 237 7.99 -2.05 -26.17
CA ASP A 237 7.34 -1.93 -27.48
C ASP A 237 6.60 -3.23 -27.84
N GLN A 238 7.24 -4.40 -27.63
CA GLN A 238 6.66 -5.70 -27.93
C GLN A 238 5.44 -6.01 -27.05
N ALA A 239 5.52 -5.79 -25.74
CA ALA A 239 4.40 -6.04 -24.83
C ALA A 239 3.18 -5.18 -25.17
N LEU A 240 3.39 -3.90 -25.50
CA LEU A 240 2.31 -3.00 -25.92
C LEU A 240 1.73 -3.37 -27.29
N ALA A 241 2.56 -3.90 -28.21
CA ALA A 241 2.11 -4.39 -29.50
C ALA A 241 1.22 -5.63 -29.34
N ASP A 242 1.66 -6.60 -28.52
CA ASP A 242 0.99 -7.89 -28.28
C ASP A 242 -0.26 -7.77 -27.42
N LEU A 243 -0.42 -6.65 -26.70
CA LEU A 243 -1.60 -6.34 -25.92
C LEU A 243 -2.85 -6.28 -26.81
N ASN A 244 -3.77 -7.22 -26.61
CA ASN A 244 -5.01 -7.36 -27.39
C ASN A 244 -6.21 -7.63 -26.47
N PRO A 245 -6.66 -6.62 -25.71
CA PRO A 245 -7.79 -6.73 -24.79
C PRO A 245 -9.12 -6.75 -25.56
N SER A 246 -10.13 -7.37 -24.95
CA SER A 246 -11.53 -7.27 -25.39
C SER A 246 -12.22 -6.06 -24.75
N ASP A 247 -13.36 -5.64 -25.32
CA ASP A 247 -14.15 -4.49 -24.84
C ASP A 247 -14.67 -4.60 -23.39
N ASN A 248 -14.56 -5.78 -22.75
CA ASN A 248 -14.94 -6.02 -21.35
C ASN A 248 -13.72 -6.16 -20.41
N ASP A 249 -12.51 -6.09 -20.94
CA ASP A 249 -11.27 -6.29 -20.20
C ASP A 249 -10.84 -5.02 -19.45
N VAL A 250 -9.90 -5.21 -18.51
CA VAL A 250 -9.17 -4.13 -17.85
C VAL A 250 -7.72 -4.20 -18.30
N VAL A 251 -7.13 -3.06 -18.65
CA VAL A 251 -5.68 -2.94 -18.83
C VAL A 251 -5.11 -2.10 -17.69
N VAL A 252 -4.10 -2.64 -17.02
CA VAL A 252 -3.33 -1.94 -16.00
C VAL A 252 -1.88 -1.91 -16.46
N PHE A 253 -1.33 -0.71 -16.68
CA PHE A 253 0.08 -0.48 -16.91
C PHE A 253 0.69 0.22 -15.70
N VAL A 254 1.78 -0.31 -15.18
CA VAL A 254 2.52 0.30 -14.06
C VAL A 254 4.01 0.35 -14.39
N TYR A 255 4.60 1.53 -14.25
CA TYR A 255 6.04 1.74 -14.34
C TYR A 255 6.62 2.13 -12.98
N THR A 256 7.74 1.51 -12.58
CA THR A 256 8.58 1.93 -11.43
C THR A 256 10.04 1.94 -11.85
N GLY A 257 10.71 3.09 -11.68
CA GLY A 257 12.09 3.28 -12.11
C GLY A 257 12.46 4.74 -12.34
N HIS A 258 13.56 4.96 -13.05
CA HIS A 258 14.01 6.30 -13.40
C HIS A 258 13.11 6.97 -14.42
N GLY A 259 13.03 8.29 -14.34
CA GLY A 259 12.26 9.08 -15.29
C GLY A 259 12.92 10.42 -15.49
N PHE A 260 12.62 11.04 -16.61
CA PHE A 260 13.15 12.35 -16.93
C PHE A 260 12.17 13.12 -17.81
N ARG A 261 12.52 14.38 -18.06
CA ARG A 261 11.91 15.19 -19.11
C ARG A 261 12.96 15.97 -19.86
N PHE A 262 12.71 16.20 -21.13
CA PHE A 262 13.53 17.13 -21.90
C PHE A 262 13.24 18.58 -21.49
N LYS A 263 14.25 19.45 -21.57
CA LYS A 263 14.19 20.87 -21.16
C LYS A 263 12.98 21.63 -21.71
N ASN A 264 12.61 21.39 -22.96
CA ASN A 264 11.50 22.06 -23.64
C ASN A 264 10.37 21.08 -24.00
N GLN A 265 10.19 20.02 -23.22
CA GLN A 265 9.15 19.02 -23.46
C GLN A 265 7.75 19.65 -23.28
N PRO A 266 6.90 19.67 -24.34
CA PRO A 266 5.53 20.18 -24.23
C PRO A 266 4.60 19.23 -23.46
N ASP A 267 4.86 17.93 -23.56
CA ASP A 267 4.15 16.91 -22.80
C ASP A 267 4.43 17.09 -21.30
N VAL A 268 3.36 17.09 -20.51
CA VAL A 268 3.42 17.26 -19.06
C VAL A 268 3.81 15.98 -18.33
N TYR A 269 3.65 14.81 -18.97
CA TYR A 269 3.98 13.52 -18.40
C TYR A 269 5.46 13.15 -18.63
N PRO A 270 6.08 12.35 -17.75
CA PRO A 270 7.50 12.02 -17.86
C PRO A 270 7.82 11.10 -19.05
N CYS A 271 9.09 11.10 -19.43
CA CYS A 271 9.71 10.05 -20.20
C CYS A 271 10.20 8.95 -19.26
N LEU A 272 9.77 7.72 -19.54
CA LEU A 272 10.16 6.51 -18.81
C LEU A 272 11.54 6.09 -19.28
N ASP A 273 12.52 6.06 -18.39
CA ASP A 273 13.88 5.66 -18.74
C ASP A 273 13.94 4.14 -18.88
N LEU A 274 14.30 3.64 -20.05
CA LEU A 274 14.37 2.22 -20.38
C LEU A 274 15.82 1.80 -20.66
N SER A 275 16.79 2.57 -20.17
CA SER A 275 18.19 2.19 -20.10
C SER A 275 18.37 0.99 -19.16
N SER A 276 19.04 -0.03 -19.66
CA SER A 276 19.37 -1.26 -18.93
C SER A 276 20.78 -1.23 -18.32
N SER A 277 21.58 -0.24 -18.72
CA SER A 277 22.95 -0.06 -18.25
C SER A 277 23.31 1.42 -18.22
N ALA A 278 24.31 1.78 -17.39
CA ALA A 278 24.88 3.13 -17.36
C ALA A 278 25.58 3.55 -18.67
N TYR A 279 25.72 2.64 -19.64
CA TYR A 279 26.27 2.90 -20.96
C TYR A 279 25.19 3.14 -22.02
N ASP A 280 23.92 2.89 -21.70
CA ASP A 280 22.82 3.11 -22.62
C ASP A 280 22.49 4.61 -22.67
N ASN A 281 22.19 5.12 -23.86
CA ASN A 281 21.71 6.49 -23.99
C ASN A 281 20.22 6.54 -23.63
N ALA A 282 19.87 7.18 -22.51
CA ALA A 282 18.49 7.36 -22.08
C ALA A 282 17.66 8.17 -23.10
N GLU A 283 18.28 9.08 -23.87
CA GLU A 283 17.60 9.82 -24.94
C GLU A 283 17.25 8.93 -26.16
N GLU A 284 17.82 7.74 -26.26
CA GLU A 284 17.49 6.74 -27.30
C GLU A 284 16.63 5.59 -26.74
N ASN A 285 16.65 5.39 -25.42
CA ASN A 285 16.00 4.29 -24.73
C ASN A 285 14.95 4.83 -23.75
N TYR A 286 13.92 5.47 -24.29
CA TYR A 286 12.79 5.96 -23.50
C TYR A 286 11.45 5.75 -24.20
N MET A 287 10.37 5.93 -23.44
CA MET A 287 9.03 6.15 -23.99
C MET A 287 8.31 7.19 -23.14
N ALA A 288 7.61 8.15 -23.76
CA ALA A 288 6.77 9.07 -23.00
C ALA A 288 5.57 8.32 -22.40
N LEU A 289 5.20 8.61 -21.15
CA LEU A 289 4.06 7.98 -20.51
C LEU A 289 2.75 8.28 -21.26
N SER A 290 2.62 9.47 -21.86
CA SER A 290 1.46 9.82 -22.69
C SER A 290 1.37 8.94 -23.95
N ASP A 291 2.51 8.53 -24.54
CA ASP A 291 2.52 7.60 -25.68
C ASP A 291 2.03 6.22 -25.25
N VAL A 292 2.49 5.73 -24.10
CA VAL A 292 1.99 4.46 -23.51
C VAL A 292 0.47 4.53 -23.33
N PHE A 293 -0.02 5.60 -22.70
CA PHE A 293 -1.44 5.82 -22.49
C PHE A 293 -2.22 5.84 -23.80
N ASN A 294 -1.76 6.61 -24.78
CA ASN A 294 -2.39 6.70 -26.09
C ASN A 294 -2.40 5.36 -26.84
N ILE A 295 -1.35 4.54 -26.70
CA ILE A 295 -1.30 3.19 -27.27
C ILE A 295 -2.35 2.29 -26.62
N ILE A 296 -2.43 2.29 -25.28
CA ILE A 296 -3.36 1.45 -24.52
C ILE A 296 -4.81 1.85 -24.77
N VAL A 297 -5.15 3.14 -24.70
CA VAL A 297 -6.51 3.64 -24.93
C VAL A 297 -7.03 3.24 -26.32
N LYS A 298 -6.16 3.27 -27.34
CA LYS A 298 -6.52 2.82 -28.70
C LYS A 298 -6.90 1.33 -28.77
N LYS A 299 -6.46 0.50 -27.81
CA LYS A 299 -6.85 -0.92 -27.73
C LYS A 299 -8.28 -1.11 -27.23
N SER A 300 -8.94 -0.06 -26.73
CA SER A 300 -10.38 -0.02 -26.42
C SER A 300 -10.84 -1.03 -25.36
N ALA A 301 -9.97 -1.38 -24.40
CA ALA A 301 -10.44 -2.10 -23.21
C ALA A 301 -11.46 -1.24 -22.44
N ARG A 302 -12.31 -1.89 -21.65
CA ARG A 302 -13.36 -1.19 -20.90
C ARG A 302 -12.78 -0.15 -19.94
N LEU A 303 -11.73 -0.53 -19.21
CA LEU A 303 -11.05 0.32 -18.24
C LEU A 303 -9.55 0.25 -18.48
N ASN A 304 -8.91 1.40 -18.68
CA ASN A 304 -7.48 1.53 -18.88
C ASN A 304 -6.87 2.35 -17.72
N ILE A 305 -5.86 1.81 -17.07
CA ILE A 305 -5.18 2.43 -15.92
C ILE A 305 -3.68 2.48 -16.24
N VAL A 306 -3.10 3.67 -16.30
CA VAL A 306 -1.69 3.89 -16.63
C VAL A 306 -1.03 4.70 -15.52
N LEU A 307 -0.14 4.06 -14.77
CA LEU A 307 0.53 4.65 -13.61
C LEU A 307 2.05 4.66 -13.81
N SER A 308 2.72 5.71 -13.35
CA SER A 308 4.19 5.73 -13.27
C SER A 308 4.70 6.33 -11.96
N ASP A 309 5.62 5.63 -11.31
CA ASP A 309 6.42 6.17 -10.21
C ASP A 309 7.84 6.43 -10.71
N CYS A 310 8.07 7.67 -11.16
CA CYS A 310 9.34 8.09 -11.74
C CYS A 310 9.46 9.62 -11.73
N CYS A 311 10.70 10.10 -11.82
CA CYS A 311 10.98 11.53 -11.89
C CYS A 311 10.44 12.16 -13.17
N ASN A 312 10.11 13.45 -13.09
CA ASN A 312 9.72 14.27 -14.22
C ASN A 312 10.58 15.54 -14.21
N CYS A 313 11.90 15.34 -14.10
CA CYS A 313 12.89 16.41 -13.99
C CYS A 313 13.91 16.33 -15.13
N GLU A 314 14.69 17.38 -15.36
CA GLU A 314 15.70 17.35 -16.43
C GLU A 314 16.70 16.19 -16.24
N ILE A 315 17.16 15.62 -17.36
CA ILE A 315 18.12 14.51 -17.42
C ILE A 315 19.40 14.83 -16.62
N ASP A 316 20.06 13.81 -16.07
CA ASP A 316 21.28 13.87 -15.21
C ASP A 316 21.11 14.26 -13.74
N MET A 317 19.90 14.25 -13.17
CA MET A 317 19.70 14.40 -11.73
C MET A 317 19.64 13.04 -10.99
N ASN A 318 20.80 12.44 -10.67
CA ASN A 318 20.90 11.22 -9.84
C ASN A 318 20.30 11.42 -8.43
N GLN A 319 19.62 10.40 -7.88
CA GLN A 319 18.99 10.45 -6.55
C GLN A 319 19.42 9.32 -5.62
N PRO A 320 19.63 9.62 -4.32
CA PRO A 320 19.67 8.60 -3.28
C PRO A 320 18.26 8.18 -2.86
N MET A 321 18.10 6.93 -2.43
CA MET A 321 16.94 6.49 -1.65
C MET A 321 16.80 7.32 -0.37
N VAL A 322 15.56 7.60 0.04
CA VAL A 322 15.24 8.21 1.33
C VAL A 322 14.56 7.19 2.23
N LEU A 323 14.73 7.29 3.54
CA LEU A 323 14.12 6.32 4.45
C LEU A 323 12.58 6.37 4.38
N SER A 324 11.95 5.20 4.44
CA SER A 324 10.50 5.06 4.61
C SER A 324 10.21 3.75 5.31
N ASN A 325 9.67 3.82 6.53
CA ASN A 325 9.11 2.65 7.19
C ASN A 325 7.65 2.95 7.54
N SER A 326 6.89 1.90 7.78
CA SER A 326 5.53 1.96 8.28
C SER A 326 5.13 0.54 8.67
N LEU A 327 4.16 0.37 9.56
CA LEU A 327 3.83 -0.97 10.05
C LEU A 327 3.46 -1.90 8.89
N PHE A 328 4.09 -3.06 8.87
CA PHE A 328 3.77 -4.14 7.96
C PHE A 328 2.44 -4.76 8.37
N SER A 329 1.39 -4.56 7.57
CA SER A 329 0.09 -5.21 7.82
C SER A 329 0.07 -6.63 7.28
N ARG A 330 -0.38 -7.57 8.10
CA ARG A 330 -0.48 -8.97 7.73
C ARG A 330 -1.79 -9.26 7.04
N SER A 331 -1.63 -9.96 5.91
CA SER A 331 -2.53 -10.90 5.23
C SER A 331 -4.03 -10.65 5.04
N ASN A 332 -4.68 -9.70 5.71
CA ASN A 332 -6.14 -9.58 5.66
C ASN A 332 -6.59 -8.17 5.27
N THR A 333 -6.76 -7.97 3.96
CA THR A 333 -7.53 -6.84 3.47
C THR A 333 -8.99 -7.07 3.86
N ASN A 334 -9.48 -6.38 4.88
CA ASN A 334 -10.90 -6.35 5.24
C ASN A 334 -11.71 -5.63 4.15
N PHE A 335 -11.71 -6.15 2.92
CA PHE A 335 -12.26 -5.50 1.73
C PHE A 335 -13.74 -5.88 1.50
N ASP A 336 -14.48 -4.96 0.88
CA ASP A 336 -15.80 -5.20 0.32
C ASP A 336 -15.68 -5.56 -1.17
N ILE A 337 -16.08 -6.77 -1.53
CA ILE A 337 -16.03 -7.26 -2.92
C ILE A 337 -16.85 -6.39 -3.87
N LYS A 338 -17.96 -5.79 -3.40
CA LYS A 338 -18.82 -4.93 -4.21
C LYS A 338 -18.10 -3.64 -4.59
N LYS A 339 -17.21 -3.15 -3.72
CA LYS A 339 -16.39 -1.97 -4.02
C LYS A 339 -15.31 -2.27 -5.05
N LEU A 340 -14.67 -3.44 -4.96
CA LEU A 340 -13.78 -3.91 -6.01
C LEU A 340 -14.51 -4.08 -7.34
N GLN A 341 -15.71 -4.67 -7.34
CA GLN A 341 -16.56 -4.77 -8.54
C GLN A 341 -16.90 -3.38 -9.09
N SER A 342 -17.22 -2.42 -8.23
CA SER A 342 -17.52 -1.04 -8.61
C SER A 342 -16.33 -0.39 -9.35
N LEU A 343 -15.12 -0.50 -8.77
CA LEU A 343 -13.91 0.08 -9.36
C LEU A 343 -13.48 -0.62 -10.66
N PHE A 344 -13.46 -1.95 -10.70
CA PHE A 344 -12.81 -2.68 -11.79
C PHE A 344 -13.74 -3.25 -12.85
N LEU A 345 -14.99 -3.59 -12.51
CA LEU A 345 -15.95 -4.23 -13.42
C LEU A 345 -17.07 -3.28 -13.86
N GLN A 346 -17.49 -2.35 -13.00
CA GLN A 346 -18.62 -1.44 -13.26
C GLN A 346 -18.17 -0.03 -13.65
N THR A 347 -16.87 0.14 -13.93
CA THR A 347 -16.31 1.39 -14.43
C THR A 347 -15.79 1.20 -15.85
N LYS A 348 -15.99 2.21 -16.70
CA LYS A 348 -15.33 2.33 -18.00
C LYS A 348 -14.66 3.68 -18.19
N GLY A 349 -13.60 3.69 -18.99
CA GLY A 349 -12.84 4.88 -19.36
C GLY A 349 -11.35 4.73 -19.06
N ASP A 350 -10.67 5.86 -18.99
CA ASP A 350 -9.22 5.90 -19.06
C ASP A 350 -8.63 6.75 -17.92
N ILE A 351 -7.54 6.26 -17.35
CA ILE A 351 -6.83 6.87 -16.24
C ILE A 351 -5.34 6.93 -16.57
N ILE A 352 -4.73 8.10 -16.41
CA ILE A 352 -3.29 8.28 -16.42
C ILE A 352 -2.88 9.07 -15.16
N ALA A 353 -1.85 8.60 -14.47
CA ALA A 353 -1.29 9.32 -13.33
C ALA A 353 0.20 9.07 -13.16
N THR A 354 0.91 10.07 -12.64
CA THR A 354 2.35 10.01 -12.40
C THR A 354 2.73 10.64 -11.07
N ALA A 355 3.82 10.15 -10.46
CA ALA A 355 4.34 10.61 -9.18
C ALA A 355 4.85 12.05 -9.16
N ALA A 356 5.33 12.58 -10.30
CA ALA A 356 6.00 13.88 -10.36
C ALA A 356 5.43 14.80 -11.46
N SER A 357 5.15 16.06 -11.09
CA SER A 357 4.84 17.13 -12.05
C SER A 357 6.11 17.61 -12.80
N PRO A 358 5.98 18.35 -13.91
CA PRO A 358 7.12 18.90 -14.65
C PRO A 358 8.11 19.68 -13.76
N GLY A 359 9.36 19.24 -13.77
CA GLY A 359 10.46 19.79 -12.97
C GLY A 359 10.64 19.13 -11.60
N GLU A 360 9.79 18.17 -11.23
CA GLU A 360 9.81 17.51 -9.93
C GLU A 360 10.48 16.14 -9.97
N LYS A 361 10.98 15.73 -8.80
CA LYS A 361 11.48 14.38 -8.55
C LYS A 361 10.38 13.52 -7.96
N ALA A 362 10.44 12.22 -8.20
CA ALA A 362 9.70 11.23 -7.44
C ALA A 362 10.65 10.60 -6.40
N TRP A 363 10.12 10.29 -5.23
CA TRP A 363 10.89 9.78 -4.10
C TRP A 363 10.46 8.36 -3.72
N CYS A 364 11.42 7.58 -3.23
CA CYS A 364 11.22 6.22 -2.77
C CYS A 364 12.03 5.96 -1.51
N GLY A 365 11.59 4.96 -0.75
CA GLY A 365 12.39 4.36 0.31
C GLY A 365 12.36 2.85 0.26
N GLU A 366 12.69 2.19 1.36
CA GLU A 366 12.79 0.73 1.43
C GLU A 366 11.45 0.04 1.10
N ASP A 367 10.35 0.72 1.44
CA ASP A 367 8.97 0.30 1.13
C ASP A 367 8.56 0.54 -0.34
N GLY A 368 9.44 1.03 -1.20
CA GLY A 368 9.14 1.34 -2.61
C GLY A 368 8.88 2.82 -2.89
N GLY A 369 8.38 3.12 -4.09
CA GLY A 369 8.04 4.47 -4.52
C GLY A 369 6.87 5.06 -3.72
N PHE A 370 7.00 6.31 -3.28
CA PHE A 370 5.99 6.91 -2.40
C PHE A 370 4.63 7.08 -3.08
N PHE A 371 4.61 7.21 -4.41
CA PHE A 371 3.35 7.30 -5.14
C PHE A 371 2.66 5.95 -5.23
N LEU A 372 3.37 4.87 -5.59
CA LEU A 372 2.77 3.53 -5.64
C LEU A 372 2.42 3.01 -4.26
N LEU A 373 3.25 3.27 -3.25
CA LEU A 373 2.90 2.97 -1.87
C LEU A 373 1.58 3.65 -1.48
N SER A 374 1.49 4.96 -1.72
CA SER A 374 0.27 5.74 -1.44
C SER A 374 -0.93 5.26 -2.25
N PHE A 375 -0.72 4.78 -3.49
CA PHE A 375 -1.78 4.26 -4.34
C PHE A 375 -2.44 3.03 -3.72
N PHE A 376 -1.63 2.06 -3.27
CA PHE A 376 -2.15 0.84 -2.67
C PHE A 376 -2.74 1.08 -1.28
N GLU A 377 -2.15 1.96 -0.47
CA GLU A 377 -2.74 2.41 0.81
C GLU A 377 -4.14 3.01 0.57
N ASN A 378 -4.28 3.92 -0.39
CA ASN A 378 -5.55 4.56 -0.71
C ASN A 378 -6.57 3.61 -1.37
N LEU A 379 -6.13 2.69 -2.22
CA LEU A 379 -6.99 1.66 -2.80
C LEU A 379 -7.61 0.81 -1.69
N ARG A 380 -6.78 0.31 -0.76
CA ARG A 380 -7.23 -0.52 0.37
C ARG A 380 -8.16 0.24 1.30
N SER A 381 -7.84 1.49 1.62
CA SER A 381 -8.73 2.36 2.41
C SER A 381 -10.10 2.54 1.74
N GLN A 382 -10.15 2.74 0.41
CA GLN A 382 -11.43 2.88 -0.29
C GLN A 382 -12.24 1.58 -0.33
N ILE A 383 -11.60 0.44 -0.53
CA ILE A 383 -12.29 -0.85 -0.61
C ILE A 383 -12.58 -1.48 0.74
N SER A 384 -12.09 -0.93 1.86
CA SER A 384 -12.36 -1.44 3.21
C SER A 384 -13.87 -1.54 3.47
N VAL A 385 -14.30 -2.60 4.17
CA VAL A 385 -15.66 -2.80 4.68
C VAL A 385 -16.07 -1.76 5.72
N LEU A 386 -15.09 -1.11 6.37
CA LEU A 386 -15.33 -0.04 7.35
C LEU A 386 -15.43 1.34 6.72
N ASN A 387 -14.95 1.49 5.49
CA ASN A 387 -15.23 2.68 4.72
C ASN A 387 -16.65 2.56 4.15
N HIS A 388 -17.53 3.54 4.32
CA HIS A 388 -18.90 3.50 3.77
C HIS A 388 -19.10 4.45 2.59
N GLU A 389 -18.04 5.15 2.17
CA GLU A 389 -18.09 5.95 0.98
C GLU A 389 -18.11 5.07 -0.27
N THR A 390 -18.82 5.55 -1.30
CA THR A 390 -18.77 4.95 -2.63
C THR A 390 -17.35 5.12 -3.19
N PRO A 391 -16.68 4.04 -3.60
CA PRO A 391 -15.33 4.13 -4.14
C PRO A 391 -15.32 4.92 -5.46
N SER A 392 -14.25 5.68 -5.69
CA SER A 392 -14.12 6.53 -6.87
C SER A 392 -12.68 6.60 -7.31
N TRP A 393 -12.41 6.26 -8.56
CA TRP A 393 -11.08 6.42 -9.17
C TRP A 393 -10.57 7.85 -9.10
N ASP A 394 -11.44 8.85 -9.30
CA ASP A 394 -11.01 10.25 -9.22
C ASP A 394 -10.51 10.62 -7.82
N LYS A 395 -11.26 10.20 -6.79
CA LYS A 395 -10.89 10.40 -5.39
C LYS A 395 -9.65 9.56 -5.03
N LEU A 396 -9.55 8.33 -5.52
CA LEU A 396 -8.44 7.41 -5.24
C LEU A 396 -7.12 7.99 -5.74
N ILE A 397 -7.07 8.39 -7.01
CA ILE A 397 -5.85 8.97 -7.60
C ILE A 397 -5.57 10.34 -6.99
N LYS A 398 -6.59 11.13 -6.63
CA LYS A 398 -6.38 12.40 -5.90
C LYS A 398 -5.71 12.15 -4.55
N ASN A 399 -6.26 11.26 -3.73
CA ASN A 399 -5.71 10.98 -2.41
C ASN A 399 -4.31 10.35 -2.51
N THR A 400 -4.08 9.52 -3.53
CA THR A 400 -2.74 8.96 -3.83
C THR A 400 -1.71 10.07 -3.99
N ILE A 401 -2.02 11.09 -4.79
CA ILE A 401 -1.16 12.25 -5.01
C ILE A 401 -0.98 13.05 -3.71
N ASP A 402 -2.06 13.32 -2.99
CA ASP A 402 -2.00 14.10 -1.74
C ASP A 402 -1.16 13.39 -0.66
N SER A 403 -1.33 12.07 -0.48
CA SER A 403 -0.55 11.24 0.45
C SER A 403 0.92 11.21 0.08
N ALA A 404 1.26 11.00 -1.20
CA ALA A 404 2.65 11.01 -1.63
C ALA A 404 3.32 12.39 -1.46
N ALA A 405 2.56 13.45 -1.70
CA ALA A 405 2.99 14.83 -1.47
C ALA A 405 3.21 15.13 0.02
N LYS A 406 2.40 14.55 0.90
CA LYS A 406 2.55 14.65 2.36
C LYS A 406 3.81 13.92 2.83
N LYS A 407 4.00 12.64 2.46
CA LYS A 407 5.21 11.85 2.79
C LYS A 407 6.51 12.57 2.41
N THR A 408 6.52 13.27 1.27
CA THR A 408 7.68 14.07 0.82
C THR A 408 7.80 15.45 1.49
N SER A 409 6.72 16.03 1.99
CA SER A 409 6.76 17.34 2.68
C SER A 409 7.22 17.23 4.13
N GLU A 410 6.99 16.08 4.76
CA GLU A 410 7.36 15.79 6.15
C GLU A 410 8.81 15.29 6.26
N ASN A 411 9.40 14.81 5.15
CA ASN A 411 10.79 14.40 5.10
C ASN A 411 11.70 15.56 4.69
N GLN A 412 12.57 16.02 5.60
CA GLN A 412 13.48 17.16 5.37
C GLN A 412 14.48 16.95 4.21
N ASN A 413 14.73 15.69 3.82
CA ASN A 413 15.60 15.34 2.70
C ASN A 413 14.87 15.36 1.34
N CYS A 414 13.55 15.50 1.34
CA CYS A 414 12.72 15.48 0.15
C CYS A 414 12.29 16.89 -0.26
N LYS A 415 12.11 17.06 -1.58
CA LYS A 415 11.26 18.14 -2.10
C LYS A 415 9.89 17.56 -2.39
N LYS A 416 8.84 18.29 -2.03
CA LYS A 416 7.46 17.89 -2.30
C LYS A 416 7.27 17.43 -3.75
N GLN A 417 6.73 16.23 -3.93
CA GLN A 417 6.25 15.74 -5.23
C GLN A 417 4.74 15.95 -5.31
N ASN A 418 4.26 16.63 -6.35
CA ASN A 418 2.84 16.98 -6.49
C ASN A 418 2.09 16.06 -7.46
N GLY A 419 2.79 15.20 -8.21
CA GLY A 419 2.19 14.30 -9.20
C GLY A 419 1.34 14.99 -10.27
N LEU A 420 0.75 14.20 -11.15
CA LEU A 420 -0.28 14.62 -12.10
C LEU A 420 -1.27 13.48 -12.32
N LYS A 421 -2.51 13.83 -12.65
CA LYS A 421 -3.53 12.87 -13.05
C LYS A 421 -4.46 13.42 -14.13
N GLU A 422 -4.99 12.50 -14.93
CA GLU A 422 -6.21 12.67 -15.71
C GLU A 422 -7.08 11.44 -15.50
N VAL A 423 -8.34 11.65 -15.11
CA VAL A 423 -9.30 10.60 -14.80
C VAL A 423 -10.56 10.85 -15.63
N SER A 424 -10.75 10.03 -16.66
CA SER A 424 -11.84 10.13 -17.62
C SER A 424 -12.69 8.87 -17.58
N VAL A 425 -13.37 8.63 -16.44
CA VAL A 425 -14.15 7.41 -16.20
C VAL A 425 -15.62 7.68 -15.85
N LYS A 426 -16.47 6.67 -16.04
CA LYS A 426 -17.88 6.68 -15.64
C LYS A 426 -18.35 5.27 -15.24
N GLY A 427 -19.37 5.23 -14.38
CA GLY A 427 -20.11 4.02 -14.06
C GLY A 427 -20.85 3.45 -15.27
N ILE A 428 -21.10 2.14 -15.26
CA ILE A 428 -21.80 1.39 -16.30
C ILE A 428 -23.20 1.01 -15.83
#